data_AF-A0A072NSC6-F1
#
_entry.id   AF-A0A072NSC6-F1
#
_cell.length_a   1.000
_cell.length_b   1.000
_cell.length_c   1.000
_cell.angle_alpha   90.00
_cell.angle_beta   90.00
_cell.angle_gamma   90.00
#
_symmetry.space_group_name_H-M   'P 1'
#
loop_
_entity.id
_entity.type
_entity.pdbx_description
1 polymer ?
#
loop_
_entity_poly.entity_id
_entity_poly.type
_entity_poly.pdbx_seq_one_letter_code
_entity_poly.pdbx_strand_id
1 'polypeptide(L)'
;MKRLLILLMSLFLLVPYVSAEQPISVYVDGKQQSYSQSPVIENGSTLVPLRGIFESLGAKVEWNGSTQTVTAVKENTTIVLTIGSKSPTVNGTVKSISTPGKILNGSTMVPLRFVSEALGADVKWDGTARVVTIFSGAVAYDVVLEFPADKYPQTATHIKNAIARGESAICTVDRDGADENRAESLKGIPTKDGYDRDEWPMAMCAEGGEGADIAYVESSDNRGSGSWVGNQLEQYPDGTRVLFKVVGERSANPQPVTPTVPTTPVPSKPAVELTKDDYNCSDFKTQAEAQAVFEESLRVFGKDVYRLDNDGDKRVCESLK
;
A
#
# COMPACT_ATOMS: atom_id res chain seq x y z
N MET A 1 8.60 -64.99 -60.21
CA MET A 1 8.21 -64.27 -58.97
C MET A 1 9.22 -63.15 -58.70
N LYS A 2 8.90 -61.89 -59.02
CA LYS A 2 9.63 -60.72 -58.51
C LYS A 2 8.59 -59.72 -58.01
N ARG A 3 8.67 -59.43 -56.72
CA ARG A 3 7.70 -58.66 -55.92
C ARG A 3 7.91 -57.17 -56.21
N LEU A 4 6.84 -56.48 -56.61
CA LEU A 4 6.81 -55.02 -56.76
C LEU A 4 6.54 -54.41 -55.38
N LEU A 5 7.55 -53.75 -54.81
CA LEU A 5 7.47 -53.05 -53.53
C LEU A 5 6.91 -51.64 -53.80
N ILE A 6 5.65 -51.39 -53.44
CA ILE A 6 5.04 -50.06 -53.49
C ILE A 6 5.39 -49.35 -52.18
N LEU A 7 6.31 -48.38 -52.26
CA LEU A 7 6.66 -47.48 -51.18
C LEU A 7 5.56 -46.41 -51.07
N LEU A 8 4.61 -46.59 -50.14
CA LEU A 8 3.61 -45.57 -49.82
C LEU A 8 4.27 -44.50 -48.93
N MET A 9 4.77 -43.43 -49.55
CA MET A 9 5.27 -42.25 -48.85
C MET A 9 4.08 -41.50 -48.24
N SER A 10 3.82 -41.73 -46.96
CA SER A 10 2.78 -41.03 -46.19
C SER A 10 3.16 -39.56 -46.06
N LEU A 11 2.49 -38.71 -46.85
CA LEU A 11 2.54 -37.26 -46.73
C LEU A 11 1.84 -36.86 -45.42
N PHE A 12 2.61 -36.74 -44.34
CA PHE A 12 2.13 -36.24 -43.05
C PHE A 12 1.85 -34.73 -43.22
N LEU A 13 0.58 -34.38 -43.38
CA LEU A 13 0.13 -32.99 -43.34
C LEU A 13 0.44 -32.44 -41.94
N LEU A 14 1.49 -31.63 -41.82
CA LEU A 14 1.70 -30.79 -40.64
C LEU A 14 0.55 -29.77 -40.59
N VAL A 15 -0.46 -30.06 -39.78
CA VAL A 15 -1.45 -29.05 -39.42
C VAL A 15 -0.78 -28.12 -38.40
N PRO A 16 -0.54 -26.84 -38.70
CA PRO A 16 -0.06 -25.90 -37.70
C PRO A 16 -1.08 -25.80 -36.56
N TYR A 17 -0.66 -26.17 -35.35
CA TYR A 17 -1.41 -25.90 -34.13
C TYR A 17 -1.40 -24.38 -33.90
N VAL A 18 -2.48 -23.71 -34.27
CA VAL A 18 -2.73 -22.33 -33.85
C VAL A 18 -3.24 -22.41 -32.41
N SER A 19 -2.36 -22.18 -31.44
CA SER A 19 -2.76 -22.04 -30.04
C SER A 19 -3.50 -20.71 -29.88
N ALA A 20 -4.78 -20.76 -29.55
CA ALA A 20 -5.52 -19.56 -29.16
C ALA A 20 -4.90 -18.97 -27.89
N GLU A 21 -4.68 -17.66 -27.89
CA GLU A 21 -4.17 -16.95 -26.73
C GLU A 21 -5.22 -17.00 -25.60
N GLN A 22 -4.82 -17.34 -24.37
CA GLN A 22 -5.75 -17.47 -23.23
C GLN A 22 -6.52 -16.16 -22.99
N PRO A 23 -7.81 -16.16 -22.66
CA PRO A 23 -8.53 -14.90 -22.41
C PRO A 23 -7.98 -14.18 -21.17
N ILE A 24 -8.01 -12.84 -21.19
CA ILE A 24 -7.58 -12.02 -20.05
C ILE A 24 -8.68 -12.03 -18.99
N SER A 25 -8.31 -12.42 -17.77
CA SER A 25 -9.19 -12.35 -16.60
C SER A 25 -8.91 -11.08 -15.79
N VAL A 26 -9.96 -10.47 -15.23
CA VAL A 26 -9.84 -9.28 -14.39
C VAL A 26 -10.53 -9.53 -13.06
N TYR A 27 -9.84 -9.25 -11.97
CA TYR A 27 -10.37 -9.32 -10.61
C TYR A 27 -10.37 -7.91 -10.01
N VAL A 28 -11.44 -7.54 -9.33
CA VAL A 28 -11.53 -6.32 -8.51
C VAL A 28 -11.82 -6.78 -7.09
N ASP A 29 -10.92 -6.49 -6.16
CA ASP A 29 -10.99 -6.92 -4.75
C ASP A 29 -11.29 -8.42 -4.59
N GLY A 30 -10.55 -9.25 -5.35
CA GLY A 30 -10.70 -10.70 -5.35
C GLY A 30 -11.95 -11.22 -6.08
N LYS A 31 -12.84 -10.35 -6.56
CA LYS A 31 -14.02 -10.74 -7.34
C LYS A 31 -13.75 -10.70 -8.83
N GLN A 32 -13.90 -11.83 -9.51
CA GLN A 32 -13.77 -11.91 -10.96
C GLN A 32 -14.85 -11.09 -11.65
N GLN A 33 -14.43 -10.26 -12.61
CA GLN A 33 -15.30 -9.43 -13.42
C GLN A 33 -15.73 -10.17 -14.69
N SER A 34 -16.97 -9.95 -15.10
CA SER A 34 -17.51 -10.47 -16.36
C SER A 34 -17.86 -9.32 -17.28
N TYR A 35 -17.44 -9.43 -18.55
CA TYR A 35 -17.65 -8.41 -19.55
C TYR A 35 -18.30 -8.98 -20.80
N SER A 36 -19.25 -8.25 -21.38
CA SER A 36 -19.84 -8.58 -22.68
C SER A 36 -18.83 -8.51 -23.82
N GLN A 37 -17.86 -7.60 -23.73
CA GLN A 37 -16.70 -7.51 -24.62
C GLN A 37 -15.45 -7.86 -23.80
N SER A 38 -14.74 -8.92 -24.20
CA SER A 38 -13.54 -9.34 -23.49
C SER A 38 -12.45 -8.24 -23.49
N PRO A 39 -11.65 -8.13 -22.42
CA PRO A 39 -10.45 -7.32 -22.42
C PRO A 39 -9.51 -7.69 -23.56
N VAL A 40 -8.77 -6.72 -24.09
CA VAL A 40 -7.79 -6.92 -25.16
C VAL A 40 -6.48 -6.24 -24.80
N ILE A 41 -5.36 -6.79 -25.27
CA ILE A 41 -4.08 -6.08 -25.21
C ILE A 41 -3.83 -5.42 -26.55
N GLU A 42 -3.53 -4.12 -26.53
CA GLU A 42 -3.15 -3.35 -27.71
C GLU A 42 -1.99 -2.43 -27.38
N ASN A 43 -0.93 -2.48 -28.18
CA ASN A 43 0.29 -1.70 -27.97
C ASN A 43 0.83 -1.80 -26.53
N GLY A 44 0.79 -3.00 -25.94
CA GLY A 44 1.24 -3.26 -24.57
C GLY A 44 0.32 -2.76 -23.46
N SER A 45 -0.88 -2.26 -23.79
CA SER A 45 -1.88 -1.80 -22.82
C SER A 45 -3.09 -2.72 -22.81
N THR A 46 -3.52 -3.15 -21.62
CA THR A 46 -4.79 -3.85 -21.46
C THR A 46 -5.93 -2.85 -21.52
N LEU A 47 -6.80 -3.02 -22.52
CA LEU A 47 -8.02 -2.26 -22.70
C LEU A 47 -9.21 -3.08 -22.18
N VAL A 48 -10.09 -2.42 -21.43
CA VAL A 48 -11.29 -3.02 -20.85
C VAL A 48 -12.54 -2.22 -21.15
N PRO A 49 -13.72 -2.85 -21.16
CA PRO A 49 -14.97 -2.11 -21.27
C PRO A 49 -15.12 -1.14 -20.11
N LEU A 50 -15.31 0.12 -20.47
CA LEU A 50 -15.42 1.27 -19.59
C LEU A 50 -16.30 1.01 -18.37
N ARG A 51 -17.56 0.66 -18.61
CA ARG A 51 -18.59 0.65 -17.58
C ARG A 51 -18.27 -0.33 -16.45
N GLY A 52 -17.78 -1.53 -16.78
CA GLY A 52 -17.55 -2.58 -15.78
C GLY A 52 -16.44 -2.25 -14.79
N ILE A 53 -15.39 -1.53 -15.21
CA ILE A 53 -14.30 -1.14 -14.28
C ILE A 53 -14.66 0.10 -13.47
N PHE A 54 -15.15 1.15 -14.12
CA PHE A 54 -15.44 2.39 -13.40
C PHE A 54 -16.54 2.22 -12.34
N GLU A 55 -17.62 1.49 -12.66
CA GLU A 55 -18.69 1.23 -11.68
C GLU A 55 -18.21 0.34 -10.54
N SER A 56 -17.41 -0.70 -10.84
CA SER A 56 -16.83 -1.59 -9.82
C SER A 56 -15.87 -0.84 -8.88
N LEU A 57 -15.25 0.23 -9.36
CA LEU A 57 -14.37 1.11 -8.57
C LEU A 57 -15.11 2.27 -7.89
N GLY A 58 -16.45 2.28 -7.94
CA GLY A 58 -17.30 3.28 -7.27
C GLY A 58 -17.43 4.61 -8.01
N ALA A 59 -17.02 4.69 -9.28
CA ALA A 59 -17.17 5.88 -10.11
C ALA A 59 -18.50 5.89 -10.86
N LYS A 60 -19.14 7.07 -10.93
CA LYS A 60 -20.25 7.35 -11.85
C LYS A 60 -19.68 7.67 -13.23
N VAL A 61 -20.26 7.10 -14.28
CA VAL A 61 -19.80 7.29 -15.66
C VAL A 61 -20.88 7.92 -16.52
N GLU A 62 -20.53 8.98 -17.21
CA GLU A 62 -21.32 9.62 -18.25
C GLU A 62 -20.63 9.49 -19.60
N TRP A 63 -21.43 9.26 -20.63
CA TRP A 63 -20.97 9.19 -22.02
C TRP A 63 -21.65 10.28 -22.84
N ASN A 64 -20.84 11.12 -23.48
CA ASN A 64 -21.29 12.07 -24.48
C ASN A 64 -21.03 11.52 -25.89
N GLY A 65 -22.10 11.13 -26.58
CA GLY A 65 -22.02 10.55 -27.92
C GLY A 65 -21.65 11.53 -29.03
N SER A 66 -21.91 12.84 -28.88
CA SER A 66 -21.58 13.82 -29.92
C SER A 66 -20.08 14.16 -29.94
N THR A 67 -19.46 14.21 -28.76
CA THR A 67 -18.02 14.49 -28.61
C THR A 67 -17.18 13.23 -28.43
N GLN A 68 -17.82 12.06 -28.34
CA GLN A 68 -17.19 10.78 -27.99
C GLN A 68 -16.35 10.88 -26.71
N THR A 69 -16.93 11.47 -25.67
CA THR A 69 -16.25 11.75 -24.41
C THR A 69 -16.85 10.94 -23.28
N VAL A 70 -15.98 10.31 -22.51
CA VAL A 70 -16.27 9.71 -21.22
C VAL A 70 -15.95 10.73 -20.13
N THR A 71 -16.90 10.95 -19.23
CA THR A 71 -16.66 11.63 -17.96
C THR A 71 -16.92 10.65 -16.83
N ALA A 72 -15.92 10.40 -16.00
CA ALA A 72 -16.07 9.54 -14.83
C ALA A 72 -15.78 10.32 -13.55
N VAL A 73 -16.64 10.16 -12.54
CA VAL A 73 -16.57 10.91 -11.28
C VAL A 73 -16.62 9.95 -10.10
N LYS A 74 -15.61 10.00 -9.23
CA LYS A 74 -15.57 9.34 -7.92
C LYS A 74 -15.13 10.37 -6.89
N GLU A 75 -15.99 10.69 -5.93
CA GLU A 75 -15.71 11.68 -4.89
C GLU A 75 -15.20 13.02 -5.46
N ASN A 76 -13.95 13.40 -5.19
CA ASN A 76 -13.31 14.62 -5.69
C ASN A 76 -12.49 14.41 -6.97
N THR A 77 -12.52 13.20 -7.55
CA THR A 77 -11.81 12.84 -8.77
C THR A 77 -12.74 12.85 -9.97
N THR A 78 -12.41 13.67 -10.96
CA THR A 78 -13.06 13.73 -12.27
C THR A 78 -12.07 13.36 -13.37
N ILE A 79 -12.38 12.31 -14.12
CA ILE A 79 -11.59 11.86 -15.27
C ILE A 79 -12.37 12.21 -16.53
N VAL A 80 -11.73 12.89 -17.48
CA VAL A 80 -12.31 13.17 -18.80
C VAL A 80 -11.43 12.53 -19.87
N LEU A 81 -12.02 11.61 -20.64
CA LEU A 81 -11.33 10.88 -21.70
C LEU A 81 -12.12 10.98 -23.00
N THR A 82 -11.48 11.50 -24.05
CA THR A 82 -12.04 11.51 -25.41
C THR A 82 -11.48 10.34 -26.20
N ILE A 83 -12.35 9.60 -26.90
CA ILE A 83 -11.95 8.46 -27.73
C ILE A 83 -10.92 8.89 -28.78
N GLY A 84 -9.87 8.08 -28.95
CA GLY A 84 -8.75 8.36 -29.84
C GLY A 84 -7.74 9.39 -29.32
N SER A 85 -8.03 10.11 -28.22
CA SER A 85 -7.10 11.08 -27.64
C SER A 85 -6.09 10.41 -26.70
N LYS A 86 -4.83 10.85 -26.79
CA LYS A 86 -3.74 10.47 -25.88
C LYS A 86 -3.57 11.42 -24.69
N SER A 87 -4.47 12.39 -24.56
CA SER A 87 -4.37 13.48 -23.58
C SER A 87 -5.64 13.59 -22.72
N PRO A 88 -6.03 12.56 -21.96
CA PRO A 88 -7.13 12.66 -21.00
C PRO A 88 -6.79 13.64 -19.87
N THR A 89 -7.79 14.06 -19.10
CA THR A 89 -7.58 14.88 -17.90
C THR A 89 -8.01 14.15 -16.63
N VAL A 90 -7.31 14.46 -15.53
CA VAL A 90 -7.70 14.08 -14.17
C VAL A 90 -7.75 15.36 -13.35
N ASN A 91 -8.92 15.71 -12.82
CA ASN A 91 -9.18 16.98 -12.12
C ASN A 91 -8.73 18.20 -12.93
N GLY A 92 -9.02 18.20 -14.24
CA GLY A 92 -8.63 19.27 -15.17
C GLY A 92 -7.15 19.28 -15.57
N THR A 93 -6.29 18.47 -14.94
CA THR A 93 -4.87 18.34 -15.29
C THR A 93 -4.69 17.32 -16.40
N VAL A 94 -4.04 17.71 -17.49
CA VAL A 94 -3.75 16.82 -18.63
C VAL A 94 -2.77 15.72 -18.21
N LYS A 95 -3.10 14.47 -18.57
CA LYS A 95 -2.25 13.29 -18.44
C LYS A 95 -1.94 12.75 -19.82
N SER A 96 -0.78 12.10 -19.99
CA SER A 96 -0.39 11.47 -21.25
C SER A 96 -0.58 9.96 -21.15
N ILE A 97 -1.18 9.35 -22.17
CA ILE A 97 -1.35 7.89 -22.29
C ILE A 97 -0.79 7.42 -23.63
N SER A 98 -0.14 6.25 -23.65
CA SER A 98 0.46 5.67 -24.87
C SER A 98 -0.59 5.11 -25.83
N THR A 99 -1.63 4.49 -25.28
CA THR A 99 -2.74 3.86 -26.00
C THR A 99 -4.04 4.59 -25.65
N PRO A 100 -4.73 5.22 -26.62
CA PRO A 100 -5.98 5.91 -26.37
C PRO A 100 -7.14 4.94 -26.18
N GLY A 101 -8.24 5.41 -25.59
CA GLY A 101 -9.50 4.66 -25.62
C GLY A 101 -10.05 4.52 -27.05
N LYS A 102 -10.77 3.42 -27.31
CA LYS A 102 -11.37 3.11 -28.61
C LYS A 102 -12.77 2.53 -28.46
N ILE A 103 -13.54 2.50 -29.55
CA ILE A 103 -14.79 1.74 -29.60
C ILE A 103 -14.50 0.41 -30.30
N LEU A 104 -14.85 -0.70 -29.65
CA LEU A 104 -14.69 -2.06 -30.18
C LEU A 104 -16.03 -2.80 -30.04
N ASN A 105 -16.60 -3.24 -31.17
CA ASN A 105 -17.90 -3.94 -31.21
C ASN A 105 -19.02 -3.20 -30.44
N GLY A 106 -19.06 -1.87 -30.55
CA GLY A 106 -20.03 -1.03 -29.83
C GLY A 106 -19.73 -0.81 -28.35
N SER A 107 -18.66 -1.39 -27.80
CA SER A 107 -18.20 -1.15 -26.42
C SER A 107 -17.08 -0.10 -26.39
N THR A 108 -17.19 0.86 -25.48
CA THR A 108 -16.10 1.80 -25.19
C THR A 108 -15.01 1.10 -24.39
N MET A 109 -13.83 0.96 -24.97
CA MET A 109 -12.65 0.34 -24.39
C MET A 109 -11.67 1.40 -23.92
N VAL A 110 -11.17 1.28 -22.69
CA VAL A 110 -10.26 2.25 -22.07
C VAL A 110 -9.04 1.58 -21.47
N PRO A 111 -7.89 2.28 -21.36
CA PRO A 111 -6.69 1.72 -20.74
C PRO A 111 -6.93 1.47 -19.25
N LEU A 112 -6.95 0.19 -18.87
CA LEU A 112 -7.32 -0.27 -17.52
C LEU A 112 -6.48 0.40 -16.44
N ARG A 113 -5.16 0.39 -16.62
CA ARG A 113 -4.22 0.92 -15.61
C ARG A 113 -4.46 2.41 -15.37
N PHE A 114 -4.50 3.21 -16.43
CA PHE A 114 -4.75 4.65 -16.32
C PHE A 114 -6.04 4.95 -15.54
N VAL A 115 -7.14 4.29 -15.90
CA VAL A 115 -8.44 4.58 -15.27
C VAL A 115 -8.50 4.10 -13.83
N SER A 116 -7.88 2.97 -13.51
CA SER A 116 -7.88 2.41 -12.16
C SER A 116 -7.00 3.23 -11.22
N GLU A 117 -5.77 3.55 -11.64
CA GLU A 117 -4.84 4.37 -10.85
C GLU A 117 -5.36 5.79 -10.65
N ALA A 118 -5.99 6.39 -11.69
CA ALA A 118 -6.61 7.69 -11.55
C ALA A 118 -7.74 7.71 -10.51
N LEU A 119 -8.40 6.57 -10.25
CA LEU A 119 -9.43 6.39 -9.22
C LEU A 119 -8.87 5.92 -7.87
N GLY A 120 -7.55 5.88 -7.71
CA GLY A 120 -6.85 5.50 -6.49
C GLY A 120 -6.68 4.00 -6.27
N ALA A 121 -6.88 3.17 -7.31
CA ALA A 121 -6.72 1.73 -7.23
C ALA A 121 -5.30 1.28 -7.63
N ASP A 122 -4.79 0.22 -6.98
CA ASP A 122 -3.57 -0.47 -7.43
C ASP A 122 -3.89 -1.56 -8.46
N VAL A 123 -2.97 -1.79 -9.40
CA VAL A 123 -3.16 -2.71 -10.52
C VAL A 123 -1.95 -3.62 -10.70
N LYS A 124 -2.15 -4.91 -10.43
CA LYS A 124 -1.17 -5.97 -10.72
C LYS A 124 -1.52 -6.70 -12.02
N TRP A 125 -0.49 -7.08 -12.77
CA TRP A 125 -0.61 -7.86 -14.00
C TRP A 125 0.27 -9.11 -13.91
N ASP A 126 -0.36 -10.28 -14.01
CA ASP A 126 0.33 -11.54 -14.24
C ASP A 126 0.26 -11.89 -15.74
N GLY A 127 1.40 -11.77 -16.41
CA GLY A 127 1.52 -12.05 -17.84
C GLY A 127 1.43 -13.54 -18.18
N THR A 128 1.82 -14.42 -17.25
CA THR A 128 1.79 -15.87 -17.43
C THR A 128 0.37 -16.38 -17.32
N ALA A 129 -0.35 -15.98 -16.26
CA ALA A 129 -1.73 -16.36 -16.04
C ALA A 129 -2.74 -15.53 -16.86
N ARG A 130 -2.28 -14.43 -17.47
CA ARG A 130 -3.11 -13.40 -18.12
C ARG A 130 -4.19 -12.83 -17.19
N VAL A 131 -3.79 -12.52 -15.96
CA VAL A 131 -4.67 -12.03 -14.90
C VAL A 131 -4.33 -10.59 -14.56
N VAL A 132 -5.33 -9.71 -14.60
CA VAL A 132 -5.27 -8.39 -13.97
C VAL A 132 -5.95 -8.45 -12.62
N THR A 133 -5.27 -7.97 -11.58
CA THR A 133 -5.85 -7.83 -10.23
C THR A 133 -5.87 -6.34 -9.87
N ILE A 134 -7.05 -5.84 -9.52
CA ILE A 134 -7.29 -4.44 -9.14
C ILE A 134 -7.72 -4.42 -7.67
N PHE A 135 -7.13 -3.51 -6.90
CA PHE A 135 -7.48 -3.26 -5.51
C PHE A 135 -8.14 -1.88 -5.41
N SER A 136 -9.46 -1.82 -5.17
CA SER A 136 -10.30 -0.62 -5.42
C SER A 136 -10.32 0.42 -4.30
N GLY A 137 -9.90 0.02 -3.10
CA GLY A 137 -9.82 0.89 -1.93
C GLY A 137 -8.47 1.60 -1.84
N ALA A 138 -8.45 2.72 -1.11
CA ALA A 138 -7.28 3.02 -0.29
C ALA A 138 -7.00 1.72 0.48
N VAL A 139 -5.79 1.16 0.32
CA VAL A 139 -5.40 -0.09 0.97
C VAL A 139 -5.86 0.02 2.42
N ALA A 140 -6.82 -0.81 2.84
CA ALA A 140 -7.50 -0.54 4.10
C ALA A 140 -6.50 -0.78 5.23
N TYR A 141 -6.13 0.29 5.93
CA TYR A 141 -5.25 0.28 7.10
C TYR A 141 -6.04 0.78 8.31
N ASP A 142 -5.66 0.29 9.48
CA ASP A 142 -6.24 0.66 10.75
C ASP A 142 -5.45 1.80 11.41
N VAL A 143 -4.15 1.90 11.10
CA VAL A 143 -3.21 2.89 11.65
C VAL A 143 -2.25 3.38 10.57
N VAL A 144 -1.85 4.67 10.65
CA VAL A 144 -0.74 5.22 9.87
C VAL A 144 0.48 5.39 10.78
N LEU A 145 1.62 4.89 10.34
CA LEU A 145 2.90 5.04 11.02
C LEU A 145 3.84 5.87 10.12
N GLU A 146 4.18 7.08 10.58
CA GLU A 146 5.11 7.95 9.88
C GLU A 146 6.55 7.57 10.22
N PHE A 147 7.23 6.93 9.26
CA PHE A 147 8.59 6.45 9.47
C PHE A 147 9.59 7.62 9.47
N PRO A 148 10.46 7.75 10.48
CA PRO A 148 11.32 8.93 10.67
C PRO A 148 12.56 8.86 9.79
N ALA A 149 12.42 9.23 8.51
CA ALA A 149 13.50 9.18 7.53
C ALA A 149 14.73 10.01 7.93
N ASP A 150 14.54 11.10 8.67
CA ASP A 150 15.65 11.92 9.18
C ASP A 150 16.53 11.18 10.21
N LYS A 151 15.97 10.18 10.91
CA LYS A 151 16.69 9.37 11.92
C LYS A 151 17.31 8.10 11.33
N TYR A 152 16.61 7.47 10.38
CA TYR A 152 17.03 6.20 9.77
C TYR A 152 16.99 6.31 8.23
N PRO A 153 17.87 7.15 7.63
CA PRO A 153 17.79 7.50 6.22
C PRO A 153 18.05 6.32 5.28
N GLN A 154 18.89 5.34 5.66
CA GLN A 154 19.17 4.19 4.81
C GLN A 154 18.00 3.21 4.81
N THR A 155 17.46 2.88 6.00
CA THR A 155 16.22 2.07 6.11
C THR A 155 15.07 2.76 5.36
N ALA A 156 14.87 4.06 5.55
CA ALA A 156 13.82 4.82 4.85
C ALA A 156 13.96 4.75 3.33
N THR A 157 15.19 4.82 2.81
CA THR A 157 15.47 4.70 1.37
C THR A 157 15.11 3.31 0.86
N HIS A 158 15.43 2.25 1.61
CA HIS A 158 15.05 0.89 1.26
C HIS A 158 13.53 0.74 1.19
N ILE A 159 12.80 1.10 2.27
CA ILE A 159 11.33 1.04 2.33
C ILE A 159 10.69 1.80 1.16
N LYS A 160 11.10 3.05 0.91
CA LYS A 160 10.57 3.88 -0.18
C LYS A 160 10.78 3.22 -1.54
N ASN A 161 11.95 2.64 -1.78
CA ASN A 161 12.30 2.02 -3.04
C ASN A 161 11.59 0.68 -3.27
N ALA A 162 11.42 -0.14 -2.23
CA ALA A 162 10.68 -1.39 -2.28
C ALA A 162 9.20 -1.13 -2.60
N ILE A 163 8.57 -0.17 -1.91
CA ILE A 163 7.18 0.25 -2.22
C ILE A 163 7.07 0.76 -3.66
N ALA A 164 8.03 1.56 -4.14
CA ALA A 164 8.04 2.03 -5.52
C ALA A 164 8.23 0.91 -6.56
N ARG A 165 8.82 -0.23 -6.17
CA ARG A 165 8.92 -1.45 -6.99
C ARG A 165 7.67 -2.33 -6.92
N GLY A 166 6.71 -1.96 -6.08
CA GLY A 166 5.40 -2.61 -5.99
C GLY A 166 5.21 -3.48 -4.75
N GLU A 167 6.14 -3.46 -3.80
CA GLU A 167 5.93 -4.06 -2.48
C GLU A 167 4.82 -3.35 -1.70
N SER A 168 4.19 -4.06 -0.78
CA SER A 168 3.13 -3.49 0.05
C SER A 168 3.65 -2.33 0.90
N ALA A 169 2.90 -1.23 0.96
CA ALA A 169 3.11 -0.16 1.95
C ALA A 169 2.42 -0.46 3.29
N ILE A 170 1.60 -1.52 3.35
CA ILE A 170 0.91 -1.98 4.55
C ILE A 170 1.64 -3.18 5.14
N CYS A 171 1.80 -3.15 6.46
CA CYS A 171 2.14 -4.28 7.30
C CYS A 171 0.89 -4.74 8.05
N THR A 172 0.37 -5.92 7.73
CA THR A 172 -0.59 -6.63 8.59
C THR A 172 0.20 -7.37 9.65
N VAL A 173 0.16 -6.89 10.90
CA VAL A 173 1.03 -7.41 11.98
C VAL A 173 0.77 -8.90 12.20
N ASP A 174 1.81 -9.72 12.02
CA ASP A 174 1.82 -11.16 12.23
C ASP A 174 3.15 -11.54 12.89
N ARG A 175 3.15 -11.61 14.22
CA ARG A 175 4.38 -11.86 14.99
C ARG A 175 4.72 -13.33 15.01
N ASP A 176 3.72 -14.20 14.96
CA ASP A 176 3.88 -15.65 14.95
C ASP A 176 4.59 -16.13 13.67
N GLY A 177 4.32 -15.49 12.52
CA GLY A 177 4.97 -15.81 11.24
C GLY A 177 6.40 -15.28 11.05
N ALA A 178 6.93 -14.48 11.98
CA ALA A 178 8.14 -13.69 11.75
C ALA A 178 9.42 -14.53 11.50
N ASP A 179 9.59 -15.64 12.21
CA ASP A 179 10.78 -16.48 12.07
C ASP A 179 10.80 -17.23 10.73
N GLU A 180 9.63 -17.70 10.26
CA GLU A 180 9.48 -18.35 8.95
C GLU A 180 9.67 -17.36 7.80
N ASN A 181 9.03 -16.19 7.90
CA ASN A 181 9.18 -15.13 6.90
C ASN A 181 10.65 -14.72 6.73
N ARG A 182 11.38 -14.53 7.84
CA ARG A 182 12.82 -14.20 7.79
C ARG A 182 13.66 -15.31 7.18
N ALA A 183 13.31 -16.57 7.43
CA ALA A 183 14.04 -17.71 6.88
C ALA A 183 13.91 -17.78 5.36
N GLU A 184 12.71 -17.52 4.82
CA GLU A 184 12.46 -17.53 3.38
C GLU A 184 13.00 -16.29 2.67
N SER A 185 12.81 -15.08 3.24
CA SER A 185 13.26 -13.82 2.62
C SER A 185 14.80 -13.76 2.49
N LEU A 186 15.54 -14.27 3.48
CA LEU A 186 17.01 -14.16 3.55
C LEU A 186 17.75 -15.36 2.93
N LYS A 187 17.01 -16.30 2.33
CA LYS A 187 17.54 -17.55 1.79
C LYS A 187 18.56 -17.30 0.69
N GLY A 188 19.79 -17.79 0.90
CA GLY A 188 20.88 -17.66 -0.07
C GLY A 188 21.51 -16.27 -0.14
N ILE A 189 21.08 -15.32 0.68
CA ILE A 189 21.65 -13.97 0.73
C ILE A 189 22.77 -13.95 1.79
N PRO A 190 24.04 -13.74 1.41
CA PRO A 190 25.14 -13.78 2.38
C PRO A 190 25.06 -12.64 3.40
N THR A 191 25.73 -12.79 4.54
CA THR A 191 25.95 -11.66 5.45
C THR A 191 27.04 -10.73 4.92
N LYS A 192 27.03 -9.47 5.36
CA LYS A 192 28.05 -8.48 4.99
C LYS A 192 28.49 -7.70 6.21
N ASP A 193 29.79 -7.68 6.48
CA ASP A 193 30.35 -6.99 7.65
C ASP A 193 29.97 -5.51 7.68
N GLY A 194 29.45 -5.05 8.82
CA GLY A 194 28.98 -3.67 9.03
C GLY A 194 27.56 -3.37 8.51
N TYR A 195 26.90 -4.35 7.90
CA TYR A 195 25.54 -4.21 7.36
C TYR A 195 24.63 -5.31 7.88
N ASP A 196 23.39 -4.95 8.14
CA ASP A 196 22.31 -5.90 8.33
C ASP A 196 21.52 -6.04 7.00
N ARG A 197 20.86 -7.18 6.81
CA ARG A 197 19.97 -7.42 5.65
C ARG A 197 18.58 -6.93 6.06
N ASP A 198 18.23 -5.73 5.66
CA ASP A 198 16.91 -5.15 5.89
C ASP A 198 15.89 -5.82 4.95
N GLU A 199 14.65 -5.96 5.40
CA GLU A 199 13.59 -6.75 4.75
C GLU A 199 12.35 -5.86 4.54
N TRP A 200 11.88 -5.71 3.29
CA TRP A 200 10.61 -5.05 3.01
C TRP A 200 9.76 -5.83 1.99
N PRO A 201 8.55 -6.29 2.35
CA PRO A 201 7.87 -6.11 3.64
C PRO A 201 8.59 -6.83 4.79
N MET A 202 8.43 -6.30 6.00
CA MET A 202 9.15 -6.82 7.18
C MET A 202 8.67 -8.23 7.53
N ALA A 203 9.54 -9.05 8.12
CA ALA A 203 9.21 -10.41 8.52
C ALA A 203 8.01 -10.51 9.48
N MET A 204 7.80 -9.51 10.34
CA MET A 204 6.66 -9.45 11.29
C MET A 204 5.32 -9.03 10.66
N CYS A 205 5.26 -8.98 9.33
CA CYS A 205 4.06 -8.66 8.57
C CYS A 205 3.62 -9.90 7.78
N ALA A 206 2.32 -10.10 7.63
CA ALA A 206 1.78 -11.17 6.78
C ALA A 206 2.19 -11.02 5.29
N GLU A 207 2.56 -9.81 4.87
CA GLU A 207 3.09 -9.51 3.54
C GLU A 207 4.60 -9.80 3.41
N GLY A 208 5.29 -10.14 4.50
CA GLY A 208 6.71 -10.51 4.50
C GLY A 208 6.96 -11.92 3.96
N GLY A 209 8.22 -12.36 4.01
CA GLY A 209 8.59 -13.71 3.60
C GLY A 209 9.10 -13.80 2.16
N GLU A 210 8.69 -14.85 1.45
CA GLU A 210 9.14 -15.11 0.07
C GLU A 210 8.81 -13.93 -0.84
N GLY A 211 9.83 -13.40 -1.53
CA GLY A 211 9.68 -12.28 -2.45
C GLY A 211 9.89 -10.90 -1.84
N ALA A 212 10.09 -10.79 -0.52
CA ALA A 212 10.46 -9.52 0.11
C ALA A 212 11.74 -8.92 -0.51
N ASP A 213 11.76 -7.61 -0.67
CA ASP A 213 12.91 -6.85 -1.14
C ASP A 213 13.97 -6.76 -0.04
N ILE A 214 15.22 -7.03 -0.41
CA ILE A 214 16.34 -7.11 0.53
C ILE A 214 17.41 -6.09 0.17
N ALA A 215 17.81 -5.28 1.14
CA ALA A 215 18.94 -4.36 1.02
C ALA A 215 19.93 -4.51 2.17
N TYR A 216 21.21 -4.28 1.89
CA TYR A 216 22.20 -4.11 2.94
C TYR A 216 22.12 -2.68 3.48
N VAL A 217 21.71 -2.55 4.74
CA VAL A 217 21.62 -1.28 5.47
C VAL A 217 22.66 -1.27 6.58
N GLU A 218 23.33 -0.14 6.82
CA GLU A 218 24.30 -0.03 7.92
C GLU A 218 23.69 -0.51 9.23
N SER A 219 24.37 -1.39 9.96
CA SER A 219 23.81 -2.07 11.13
C SER A 219 23.29 -1.09 12.21
N SER A 220 23.89 0.09 12.35
CA SER A 220 23.40 1.12 13.29
C SER A 220 22.08 1.75 12.87
N ASP A 221 21.90 2.02 11.57
CA ASP A 221 20.65 2.56 11.01
C ASP A 221 19.54 1.52 11.13
N ASN A 222 19.83 0.28 10.70
CA ASN A 222 18.86 -0.82 10.67
C ASN A 222 18.39 -1.27 12.06
N ARG A 223 19.29 -1.37 13.05
CA ARG A 223 18.91 -1.77 14.42
C ARG A 223 18.16 -0.66 15.13
N GLY A 224 18.54 0.59 14.87
CA GLY A 224 17.84 1.76 15.38
C GLY A 224 16.40 1.82 14.85
N SER A 225 16.22 1.63 13.55
CA SER A 225 14.89 1.59 12.93
C SER A 225 14.07 0.40 13.41
N GLY A 226 14.65 -0.81 13.49
CA GLY A 226 13.97 -1.99 13.99
C GLY A 226 13.47 -1.84 15.43
N SER A 227 14.29 -1.28 16.33
CA SER A 227 13.86 -0.98 17.71
C SER A 227 12.75 0.07 17.74
N TRP A 228 12.84 1.11 16.92
CA TRP A 228 11.81 2.14 16.85
C TRP A 228 10.47 1.59 16.34
N VAL A 229 10.48 0.81 15.25
CA VAL A 229 9.29 0.15 14.69
C VAL A 229 8.68 -0.81 15.73
N GLY A 230 9.50 -1.65 16.35
CA GLY A 230 9.04 -2.58 17.40
C GLY A 230 8.31 -1.86 18.54
N ASN A 231 8.88 -0.76 19.04
CA ASN A 231 8.25 0.05 20.08
C ASN A 231 6.94 0.72 19.62
N GLN A 232 6.85 1.18 18.37
CA GLN A 232 5.61 1.78 17.85
C GLN A 232 4.49 0.75 17.71
N LEU A 233 4.84 -0.48 17.31
CA LEU A 233 3.89 -1.54 17.01
C LEU A 233 3.46 -2.36 18.23
N GLU A 234 4.18 -2.29 19.34
CA GLU A 234 3.89 -3.03 20.58
C GLU A 234 2.43 -2.90 21.06
N GLN A 235 1.86 -1.71 20.94
CA GLN A 235 0.49 -1.42 21.36
C GLN A 235 -0.59 -2.05 20.45
N TYR A 236 -0.23 -2.52 19.26
CA TYR A 236 -1.17 -3.03 18.27
C TYR A 236 -1.18 -4.56 18.25
N PRO A 237 -2.36 -5.20 18.40
CA PRO A 237 -2.48 -6.65 18.32
C PRO A 237 -2.20 -7.15 16.90
N ASP A 238 -1.88 -8.43 16.80
CA ASP A 238 -1.77 -9.13 15.52
C ASP A 238 -3.08 -8.99 14.71
N GLY A 239 -2.94 -8.91 13.39
CA GLY A 239 -4.00 -8.57 12.45
C GLY A 239 -4.23 -7.08 12.22
N THR A 240 -3.63 -6.19 13.04
CA THR A 240 -3.69 -4.73 12.77
C THR A 240 -2.95 -4.41 11.48
N ARG A 241 -3.59 -3.65 10.59
CA ARG A 241 -3.02 -3.21 9.31
C ARG A 241 -2.44 -1.81 9.46
N VAL A 242 -1.13 -1.70 9.31
CA VAL A 242 -0.39 -0.45 9.52
C VAL A 242 0.17 0.05 8.19
N LEU A 243 -0.28 1.22 7.75
CA LEU A 243 0.30 1.93 6.60
C LEU A 243 1.60 2.60 7.02
N PHE A 244 2.71 2.23 6.39
CA PHE A 244 4.00 2.90 6.56
C PHE A 244 4.13 4.06 5.58
N LYS A 245 4.28 5.27 6.14
CA LYS A 245 4.48 6.50 5.38
C LYS A 245 5.88 7.03 5.65
N VAL A 246 6.78 6.92 4.68
CA VAL A 246 8.13 7.49 4.77
C VAL A 246 8.05 9.00 4.53
N VAL A 247 8.15 9.79 5.60
CA VAL A 247 8.07 11.26 5.52
C VAL A 247 9.49 11.83 5.50
N GLY A 248 9.86 12.52 4.41
CA GLY A 248 11.20 13.09 4.22
C GLY A 248 11.34 14.14 3.11
N GLU A 249 10.25 14.55 2.45
CA GLU A 249 10.24 15.73 1.58
C GLU A 249 9.00 16.55 1.93
N ARG A 250 9.15 17.86 2.16
CA ARG A 250 8.01 18.78 2.26
C ARG A 250 7.30 18.82 0.91
N SER A 251 6.37 17.89 0.68
CA SER A 251 5.32 18.07 -0.32
C SER A 251 4.16 18.79 0.36
N ALA A 252 4.05 20.08 0.08
CA ALA A 252 2.85 20.84 0.36
C ALA A 252 1.75 20.42 -0.64
N ASN A 253 0.84 19.50 -0.26
CA ASN A 253 -0.60 19.58 -0.59
C ASN A 253 -1.44 18.47 0.09
N PRO A 254 -2.80 18.58 0.10
CA PRO A 254 -3.63 18.56 1.29
C PRO A 254 -3.97 17.15 1.78
N GLN A 255 -4.32 17.09 3.07
CA GLN A 255 -4.81 15.92 3.79
C GLN A 255 -5.95 15.19 3.04
N PRO A 256 -5.92 13.85 2.95
CA PRO A 256 -7.07 13.05 2.53
C PRO A 256 -8.25 13.29 3.47
N VAL A 257 -9.41 13.59 2.88
CA VAL A 257 -10.68 13.69 3.62
C VAL A 257 -11.09 12.31 4.14
N THR A 258 -11.33 12.23 5.44
CA THR A 258 -11.75 11.02 6.14
C THR A 258 -13.21 10.67 5.81
N PRO A 259 -13.55 9.40 5.49
CA PRO A 259 -14.93 8.93 5.57
C PRO A 259 -15.39 8.94 7.03
N THR A 260 -16.53 9.55 7.27
CA THR A 260 -17.15 9.69 8.59
C THR A 260 -17.63 8.34 9.12
N VAL A 261 -16.82 7.73 10.00
CA VAL A 261 -17.31 6.78 10.99
C VAL A 261 -17.98 7.60 12.11
N PRO A 262 -19.18 7.26 12.59
CA PRO A 262 -19.80 7.96 13.71
C PRO A 262 -18.94 7.80 14.96
N THR A 263 -18.15 8.82 15.28
CA THR A 263 -17.45 8.92 16.55
C THR A 263 -18.47 9.39 17.60
N THR A 264 -18.94 8.48 18.44
CA THR A 264 -19.25 8.88 19.81
C THR A 264 -17.94 9.39 20.43
N PRO A 265 -17.92 10.56 21.06
CA PRO A 265 -16.71 11.13 21.62
C PRO A 265 -16.19 10.19 22.72
N VAL A 266 -14.95 9.73 22.57
CA VAL A 266 -14.14 9.30 23.72
C VAL A 266 -13.95 10.54 24.58
N PRO A 267 -14.41 10.56 25.85
CA PRO A 267 -14.25 11.74 26.67
C PRO A 267 -12.75 12.01 26.88
N SER A 268 -12.28 13.18 26.44
CA SER A 268 -10.96 13.68 26.80
C SER A 268 -10.93 13.85 28.32
N LYS A 269 -10.03 13.11 28.99
CA LYS A 269 -9.67 13.35 30.39
C LYS A 269 -9.35 14.85 30.55
N PRO A 270 -9.84 15.55 31.58
CA PRO A 270 -9.56 16.97 31.76
C PRO A 270 -8.05 17.22 31.76
N ALA A 271 -7.58 18.18 30.97
CA ALA A 271 -6.19 18.61 31.00
C ALA A 271 -5.87 19.13 32.41
N VAL A 272 -4.80 18.60 33.02
CA VAL A 272 -4.29 19.12 34.29
C VAL A 272 -3.55 20.41 33.99
N GLU A 273 -3.87 21.51 34.67
CA GLU A 273 -3.15 22.78 34.49
C GLU A 273 -1.90 22.80 35.37
N LEU A 274 -0.72 23.02 34.76
CA LEU A 274 0.56 23.10 35.48
C LEU A 274 0.69 24.45 36.19
N THR A 275 0.11 24.53 37.39
CA THR A 275 0.02 25.79 38.18
C THR A 275 1.24 26.11 39.05
N LYS A 276 2.26 25.25 39.08
CA LYS A 276 3.51 25.46 39.83
C LYS A 276 4.73 25.13 38.98
N ASP A 277 5.84 25.84 39.26
CA ASP A 277 7.10 25.67 38.54
C ASP A 277 8.04 24.61 39.16
N ASP A 278 7.71 24.10 40.37
CA ASP A 278 8.61 23.27 41.19
C ASP A 278 7.92 22.06 41.86
N TYR A 279 6.96 21.44 41.17
CA TYR A 279 6.30 20.23 41.67
C TYR A 279 7.30 19.17 42.14
N ASN A 280 7.01 18.55 43.27
CA ASN A 280 7.70 17.36 43.78
C ASN A 280 6.70 16.40 44.41
N CYS A 281 7.14 15.18 44.77
CA CYS A 281 6.21 14.15 45.26
C CYS A 281 5.44 14.51 46.54
N SER A 282 5.89 15.50 47.33
CA SER A 282 5.14 15.94 48.52
C SER A 282 3.95 16.86 48.19
N ASP A 283 3.83 17.35 46.96
CA ASP A 283 2.71 18.17 46.49
C ASP A 283 1.43 17.37 46.23
N PHE A 284 1.54 16.04 46.16
CA PHE A 284 0.45 15.15 45.75
C PHE A 284 -0.01 14.27 46.91
N LYS A 285 -1.32 14.02 46.98
CA LYS A 285 -1.90 13.12 47.98
C LYS A 285 -1.91 11.68 47.50
N THR A 286 -1.93 11.48 46.19
CA THR A 286 -1.99 10.16 45.57
C THR A 286 -1.03 10.05 44.39
N GLN A 287 -0.62 8.82 44.07
CA GLN A 287 0.20 8.57 42.89
C GLN A 287 -0.49 9.02 41.60
N ALA A 288 -1.82 8.90 41.51
CA ALA A 288 -2.58 9.29 40.33
C ALA A 288 -2.55 10.81 40.06
N GLU A 289 -2.53 11.64 41.10
CA GLU A 289 -2.39 13.10 40.98
C GLU A 289 -0.99 13.47 40.47
N ALA A 290 0.05 12.83 41.01
CA ALA A 290 1.43 13.01 40.57
C ALA A 290 1.60 12.55 39.11
N GLN A 291 1.02 11.40 38.76
CA GLN A 291 1.08 10.83 37.40
C GLN A 291 0.44 11.76 36.37
N ALA A 292 -0.66 12.42 36.72
CA ALA A 292 -1.32 13.35 35.81
C ALA A 292 -0.49 14.62 35.55
N VAL A 293 0.24 15.12 36.54
CA VAL A 293 1.19 16.24 36.35
C VAL A 293 2.42 15.80 35.56
N PHE A 294 2.92 14.59 35.78
CA PHE A 294 4.01 14.02 34.98
C PHE A 294 3.62 13.88 33.50
N GLU A 295 2.48 13.26 33.20
CA GLU A 295 1.95 13.11 31.84
C GLU A 295 1.77 14.47 31.15
N GLU A 296 1.26 15.46 31.89
CA GLU A 296 1.10 16.82 31.38
C GLU A 296 2.45 17.51 31.15
N SER A 297 3.46 17.28 32.00
CA SER A 297 4.81 17.80 31.80
C SER A 297 5.48 17.21 30.55
N LEU A 298 5.26 15.93 30.28
CA LEU A 298 5.71 15.28 29.04
C LEU A 298 4.97 15.86 27.82
N ARG A 299 3.67 16.14 27.95
CA ARG A 299 2.86 16.74 26.90
C ARG A 299 3.28 18.17 26.56
N VAL A 300 3.54 18.99 27.58
CA VAL A 300 3.82 20.44 27.44
C VAL A 300 5.30 20.70 27.16
N PHE A 301 6.19 20.03 27.88
CA PHE A 301 7.63 20.30 27.85
C PHE A 301 8.45 19.19 27.17
N GLY A 302 7.83 18.07 26.80
CA GLY A 302 8.50 16.94 26.16
C GLY A 302 9.43 16.15 27.09
N LYS A 303 9.45 16.46 28.38
CA LYS A 303 10.33 15.84 29.39
C LYS A 303 9.76 16.01 30.79
N ASP A 304 10.18 15.15 31.70
CA ASP A 304 9.90 15.30 33.13
C ASP A 304 10.75 16.44 33.71
N VAL A 305 10.21 17.66 33.64
CA VAL A 305 10.87 18.87 34.17
C VAL A 305 10.91 18.89 35.69
N TYR A 306 10.01 18.13 36.35
CA TYR A 306 9.80 18.12 37.80
C TYR A 306 10.51 16.94 38.49
N ARG A 307 11.04 15.98 37.71
CA ARG A 307 11.75 14.78 38.20
C ARG A 307 10.86 13.95 39.15
N LEU A 308 9.60 13.80 38.78
CA LEU A 308 8.64 12.96 39.51
C LEU A 308 8.91 11.47 39.26
N ASP A 309 9.53 11.14 38.12
CA ASP A 309 10.03 9.81 37.74
C ASP A 309 11.55 9.74 37.96
N ASN A 310 11.97 9.19 39.10
CA ASN A 310 13.39 9.20 39.49
C ASN A 310 14.18 8.01 38.91
N ASP A 311 13.51 6.91 38.59
CA ASP A 311 14.09 5.69 38.03
C ASP A 311 13.79 5.48 36.53
N GLY A 312 12.94 6.31 35.94
CA GLY A 312 12.72 6.41 34.50
C GLY A 312 11.76 5.35 33.96
N ASP A 313 11.00 4.70 34.84
CA ASP A 313 10.08 3.63 34.48
C ASP A 313 8.67 4.14 34.11
N LYS A 314 8.49 5.48 34.14
CA LYS A 314 7.25 6.23 33.89
C LYS A 314 6.17 6.07 34.95
N ARG A 315 6.52 5.55 36.14
CA ARG A 315 5.65 5.47 37.31
C ARG A 315 6.18 6.44 38.36
N VAL A 316 5.48 7.56 38.52
CA VAL A 316 6.01 8.64 39.35
C VAL A 316 5.67 8.47 40.82
N CYS A 317 6.51 9.05 41.68
CA CYS A 317 6.23 9.18 43.11
C CYS A 317 5.71 7.90 43.78
N GLU A 318 6.39 6.76 43.53
CA GLU A 318 5.94 5.42 43.96
C GLU A 318 5.78 5.22 45.48
N SER A 319 6.27 6.16 46.28
CA SER A 319 6.04 6.19 47.72
C SER A 319 4.62 6.66 48.09
N LEU A 320 3.88 7.24 47.16
CA LEU A 320 2.47 7.62 47.32
C LEU A 320 1.56 6.41 47.05
N LYS A 321 0.44 6.34 47.77
CA LYS A 321 -0.60 5.33 47.56
C LYS A 321 -1.57 5.72 46.45
#